data_AF-A0A1M5B8F9-F1
#
_entry.id   AF-A0A1M5B8F9-F1
#
_cell.length_a   1.000
_cell.length_b   1.000
_cell.length_c   1.000
_cell.angle_alpha   90.00
_cell.angle_beta   90.00
_cell.angle_gamma   90.00
#
_symmetry.space_group_name_H-M   'P 1'
#
loop_
_entity.id
_entity.type
_entity.pdbx_description
1 polymer ?
#
loop_
_entity_poly.entity_id
_entity_poly.type
_entity_poly.pdbx_seq_one_letter_code
_entity_poly.pdbx_strand_id
1 'polypeptide(L)'
;MIFDEHKQLVESLSDFVGEERSEVSYSVYLDRLTPVLKKIKEDESIVFIKMDGERKRDLFTFLITGKALDGNGIRMDTDDFDGGMSYVCIEYARKVWNWDE
;
A
#
# COMPACT_ATOMS: atom_id res chain seq x y z
N MET A 1 3.85 -12.00 10.14
CA MET A 1 4.29 -13.03 9.17
C MET A 1 4.28 -12.50 7.75
N ILE A 2 3.30 -11.69 7.34
CA ILE A 2 3.24 -11.08 5.99
C ILE A 2 4.27 -9.95 5.83
N PHE A 3 4.55 -9.19 6.89
CA PHE A 3 5.51 -8.08 6.86
C PHE A 3 6.93 -8.45 6.40
N ASP A 4 7.53 -9.52 6.96
CA ASP A 4 8.89 -9.93 6.59
C ASP A 4 8.98 -10.35 5.12
N GLU A 5 7.89 -10.90 4.57
CA GLU A 5 7.77 -11.32 3.18
C GLU A 5 7.71 -10.12 2.22
N HIS A 6 7.10 -9.01 2.64
CA HIS A 6 6.92 -7.83 1.77
C HIS A 6 8.02 -6.77 1.91
N LYS A 7 8.89 -6.86 2.92
CA LYS A 7 9.89 -5.81 3.18
C LYS A 7 10.80 -5.52 1.99
N GLN A 8 11.32 -6.56 1.32
CA GLN A 8 12.18 -6.41 0.15
C GLN A 8 11.42 -5.83 -1.04
N LEU A 9 10.18 -6.27 -1.24
CA LEU A 9 9.31 -5.80 -2.33
C LEU A 9 8.95 -4.31 -2.14
N VAL A 10 8.76 -3.86 -0.91
CA VAL A 10 8.49 -2.44 -0.60
C VAL A 10 9.70 -1.54 -0.89
N GLU A 11 10.92 -2.02 -0.61
CA GLU A 11 12.14 -1.29 -0.96
C GLU A 11 12.26 -1.15 -2.50
N SER A 12 12.13 -2.27 -3.20
CA SER A 12 12.14 -2.34 -4.67
C SER A 12 11.08 -1.44 -5.32
N LEU A 13 9.86 -1.45 -4.79
CA LEU A 13 8.75 -0.63 -5.27
C LEU A 13 9.00 0.86 -5.04
N SER A 14 9.56 1.24 -3.89
CA SER A 14 9.91 2.65 -3.59
C SER A 14 10.94 3.18 -4.59
N ASP A 15 11.96 2.39 -4.91
CA ASP A 15 13.00 2.76 -5.88
C ASP A 15 12.42 2.92 -7.30
N PHE A 16 11.49 2.04 -7.69
CA PHE A 16 10.79 2.13 -8.98
C PHE A 16 10.00 3.42 -9.18
N VAL A 17 9.41 3.96 -8.11
CA VAL A 17 8.57 5.17 -8.18
C VAL A 17 9.38 6.48 -8.18
N GLY A 18 10.63 6.44 -7.69
CA GLY A 18 11.52 7.61 -7.60
C GLY A 18 11.31 8.38 -6.29
N GLU A 19 12.37 8.52 -5.49
CA GLU A 19 12.30 9.11 -4.15
C GLU A 19 12.17 10.65 -4.17
N GLU A 20 11.17 11.16 -3.44
CA GLU A 20 11.36 12.36 -2.60
C GLU A 20 11.14 11.94 -1.14
N ARG A 21 12.23 11.82 -0.38
CA ARG A 21 12.19 11.47 1.05
C ARG A 21 11.59 12.63 1.85
N SER A 22 10.59 12.34 2.69
CA SER A 22 10.09 13.33 3.65
C SER A 22 11.09 13.54 4.80
N GLU A 23 11.37 14.80 5.16
CA GLU A 23 12.28 15.16 6.25
C GLU A 23 11.76 14.80 7.66
N VAL A 24 10.48 14.43 7.77
CA VAL A 24 9.82 14.08 9.04
C VAL A 24 9.39 12.61 8.98
N SER A 25 10.06 11.77 9.78
CA SER A 25 9.80 10.33 9.87
C SER A 25 9.00 10.01 11.12
N TYR A 26 7.79 9.47 10.95
CA TYR A 26 6.98 8.91 12.06
C TYR A 26 7.07 7.37 12.09
N SER A 27 7.38 6.74 10.96
CA SER A 27 7.83 5.34 10.86
C SER A 27 8.58 5.17 9.54
N VAL A 28 9.76 4.57 9.57
CA VAL A 28 10.61 4.32 8.37
C VAL A 28 9.84 3.59 7.25
N TYR A 29 8.81 2.83 7.61
CA TYR A 29 8.02 2.04 6.67
C TYR A 29 6.98 2.86 5.88
N LEU A 30 6.16 3.66 6.55
CA LEU A 30 5.21 4.55 5.87
C LEU A 30 5.93 5.58 5.00
N ASP A 31 7.12 6.01 5.41
CA ASP A 31 7.93 6.94 4.63
C ASP A 31 8.32 6.34 3.26
N ARG A 32 8.65 5.04 3.22
CA ARG A 32 8.96 4.30 1.99
C ARG A 32 7.76 4.10 1.07
N LEU A 33 6.56 4.01 1.64
CA LEU A 33 5.33 3.90 0.87
C LEU A 33 4.79 5.26 0.42
N THR A 34 5.29 6.36 0.97
CA THR A 34 4.81 7.71 0.63
C THR A 34 4.92 8.03 -0.87
N PRO A 35 6.05 7.75 -1.58
CA PRO A 35 6.13 7.93 -3.02
C PRO A 35 5.08 7.09 -3.78
N VAL A 36 4.88 5.84 -3.35
CA VAL A 36 3.89 4.92 -3.93
C VAL A 36 2.47 5.49 -3.77
N LEU A 37 2.11 5.95 -2.58
CA LEU A 37 0.81 6.58 -2.29
C LEU A 37 0.60 7.87 -3.10
N LYS A 38 1.64 8.68 -3.30
CA LYS A 38 1.59 9.86 -4.17
C LYS A 38 1.27 9.47 -5.62
N LYS A 39 1.95 8.45 -6.16
CA LYS A 39 1.71 7.98 -7.52
C LYS A 39 0.31 7.35 -7.69
N ILE A 40 -0.16 6.57 -6.72
CA ILE A 40 -1.55 6.06 -6.71
C ILE A 40 -2.57 7.21 -6.78
N LYS A 41 -2.32 8.31 -6.06
CA LYS A 41 -3.16 9.50 -6.12
C LYS A 41 -3.11 10.17 -7.51
N GLU A 42 -1.93 10.26 -8.13
CA GLU A 42 -1.77 10.81 -9.48
C GLU A 42 -2.52 10.00 -10.54
N ASP A 43 -2.67 8.69 -10.34
CA ASP A 43 -3.49 7.80 -11.18
C ASP A 43 -5.01 7.94 -10.98
N GLU A 44 -5.46 8.99 -10.28
CA GLU A 44 -6.88 9.19 -9.93
C GLU A 44 -7.46 8.05 -9.05
N SER A 45 -6.62 7.41 -8.23
CA SER A 45 -7.02 6.37 -7.28
C SER A 45 -6.99 6.86 -5.83
N ILE A 46 -7.73 6.18 -4.96
CA ILE A 46 -7.83 6.47 -3.52
C ILE A 46 -7.47 5.23 -2.70
N VAL A 47 -6.76 5.48 -1.60
CA VAL A 47 -6.43 4.48 -0.58
C VAL A 47 -7.28 4.74 0.66
N PHE A 48 -8.04 3.74 1.10
CA PHE A 48 -8.80 3.75 2.34
C PHE A 48 -8.17 2.81 3.35
N ILE A 49 -8.11 3.29 4.59
CA ILE A 49 -7.72 2.49 5.75
C ILE A 49 -8.85 2.65 6.77
N LYS A 50 -9.45 1.53 7.17
CA LYS A 50 -10.44 1.49 8.26
C LYS A 50 -9.86 0.69 9.41
N MET A 51 -9.94 1.25 10.61
CA MET A 51 -9.74 0.53 11.87
C MET A 51 -11.11 0.22 12.47
N ASP A 52 -11.33 -1.03 12.87
CA ASP A 52 -12.60 -1.49 13.41
C ASP A 52 -12.41 -2.11 14.80
N GLY A 53 -12.55 -1.26 15.83
CA GLY A 53 -12.32 -1.63 17.22
C GLY A 53 -13.34 -2.60 17.81
N GLU A 54 -14.43 -2.90 17.09
CA GLU A 54 -15.40 -3.92 17.50
C GLU A 54 -14.96 -5.33 17.09
N ARG A 55 -14.04 -5.44 16.13
CA ARG A 55 -13.51 -6.72 15.67
C ARG A 55 -12.48 -7.28 16.65
N LYS A 56 -12.43 -8.61 16.74
CA LYS A 56 -11.42 -9.33 17.53
C LYS A 56 -10.20 -9.80 16.71
N ARG A 57 -10.34 -9.79 15.38
CA ARG A 57 -9.36 -10.15 14.36
C ARG A 57 -9.69 -9.36 13.10
N ASP A 58 -8.74 -9.28 12.18
CA ASP A 58 -8.84 -8.48 10.97
C ASP A 58 -9.22 -7.02 11.29
N LEU A 59 -8.48 -6.45 12.25
CA LEU A 59 -8.71 -5.11 12.83
C LEU A 59 -8.65 -3.99 11.80
N PHE A 60 -7.87 -4.18 10.74
CA PHE A 60 -7.69 -3.23 9.66
C PHE A 60 -8.34 -3.73 8.37
N THR A 61 -9.00 -2.81 7.67
CA THR A 61 -9.37 -2.98 6.26
C THR A 61 -8.59 -1.97 5.43
N PHE A 62 -7.85 -2.46 4.46
CA PHE A 62 -7.20 -1.67 3.41
C PHE A 62 -7.97 -1.83 2.12
N LEU A 63 -8.20 -0.73 1.41
CA LEU A 63 -8.85 -0.72 0.11
C LEU A 63 -8.21 0.31 -0.81
N ILE A 64 -7.75 -0.10 -1.98
CA ILE A 64 -7.42 0.81 -3.08
C ILE A 64 -8.49 0.68 -4.15
N THR A 65 -9.04 1.81 -4.57
CA THR A 65 -10.02 1.86 -5.66
C THR A 65 -9.78 3.09 -6.52
N GLY A 66 -10.12 3.03 -7.79
CA GLY A 66 -9.89 4.13 -8.71
C GLY A 66 -10.16 3.73 -10.14
N LYS A 67 -10.05 4.71 -11.03
CA LYS A 67 -10.32 4.54 -12.47
C LYS A 67 -9.40 3.50 -13.11
N ALA A 68 -8.12 3.49 -12.72
CA ALA A 68 -7.12 2.55 -13.22
C ALA A 68 -7.41 1.09 -12.89
N LEU A 69 -8.30 0.82 -11.93
CA LEU A 69 -8.70 -0.52 -11.51
C LEU A 69 -10.04 -0.97 -12.15
N ASP A 70 -10.64 -0.16 -13.03
CA ASP A 70 -11.90 -0.46 -13.72
C ASP A 70 -13.02 -0.95 -12.78
N GLY A 71 -13.13 -0.30 -11.61
CA GLY A 71 -14.11 -0.65 -10.57
C GLY A 71 -13.76 -1.87 -9.71
N ASN A 72 -12.70 -2.61 -10.03
CA ASN A 72 -12.23 -3.77 -9.25
C ASN A 72 -11.21 -3.34 -8.19
N GLY A 73 -11.70 -2.85 -7.05
CA GLY A 73 -10.85 -2.45 -5.93
C GLY A 73 -9.97 -3.59 -5.39
N ILE A 74 -8.80 -3.23 -4.87
CA ILE A 74 -7.89 -4.15 -4.18
C ILE A 74 -8.15 -4.02 -2.69
N ARG A 75 -8.58 -5.11 -2.04
CA ARG A 75 -8.96 -5.10 -0.63
C ARG A 75 -8.20 -6.15 0.16
N MET A 76 -7.81 -5.78 1.38
CA MET A 76 -7.29 -6.71 2.38
C MET A 76 -7.84 -6.37 3.77
N ASP A 77 -8.31 -7.40 4.46
CA ASP A 77 -8.65 -7.33 5.88
C ASP A 77 -7.54 -8.09 6.65
N THR A 78 -6.95 -7.50 7.70
CA THR A 78 -5.80 -8.07 8.42
C THR A 78 -5.59 -7.43 9.79
N ASP A 79 -4.86 -8.10 10.68
CA ASP A 79 -4.36 -7.55 11.95
C ASP A 79 -2.99 -6.86 11.82
N ASP A 80 -2.29 -7.10 10.70
CA ASP A 80 -0.96 -6.57 10.41
C ASP A 80 -1.09 -5.31 9.55
N PHE A 81 -0.97 -4.13 10.18
CA PHE A 81 -1.10 -2.85 9.49
C PHE A 81 -0.09 -2.68 8.36
N ASP A 82 1.19 -2.96 8.64
CA ASP A 82 2.27 -2.78 7.69
C ASP A 82 2.16 -3.80 6.54
N GLY A 83 1.90 -5.07 6.87
CA GLY A 83 1.66 -6.12 5.88
C GLY A 83 0.47 -5.81 4.97
N GLY A 84 -0.63 -5.29 5.55
CA GLY A 84 -1.84 -4.91 4.83
C GLY A 84 -1.63 -3.76 3.86
N MET A 85 -0.94 -2.70 4.30
CA MET A 85 -0.62 -1.56 3.44
C MET A 85 0.26 -1.99 2.27
N SER A 86 1.29 -2.79 2.54
CA SER A 86 2.22 -3.21 1.49
C SER A 86 1.60 -4.15 0.49
N TYR A 87 0.75 -5.07 0.94
CA TYR A 87 -0.01 -5.92 0.04
C TYR A 87 -0.82 -5.08 -0.97
N VAL A 88 -1.62 -4.12 -0.49
CA VAL A 88 -2.47 -3.36 -1.41
C VAL A 88 -1.66 -2.49 -2.38
N CYS A 89 -0.54 -1.90 -1.92
CA CYS A 89 0.37 -1.14 -2.77
C CYS A 89 1.06 -2.00 -3.84
N ILE A 90 1.57 -3.18 -3.46
CA ILE A 90 2.21 -4.13 -4.38
C ILE A 90 1.22 -4.64 -5.42
N GLU A 91 0.04 -5.05 -4.98
CA GLU A 91 -1.00 -5.54 -5.90
C GLU A 91 -1.48 -4.44 -6.85
N TYR A 92 -1.52 -3.19 -6.39
CA TYR A 92 -1.82 -2.05 -7.27
C TYR A 92 -0.73 -1.87 -8.31
N ALA A 93 0.54 -1.85 -7.89
CA ALA A 93 1.68 -1.71 -8.79
C ALA A 93 1.72 -2.81 -9.87
N ARG A 94 1.48 -4.06 -9.48
CA ARG A 94 1.37 -5.20 -10.42
C ARG A 94 0.26 -4.99 -11.45
N LYS A 95 -0.93 -4.59 -11.00
CA LYS A 95 -2.12 -4.48 -11.86
C LYS A 95 -2.12 -3.24 -12.75
N VAL A 96 -1.64 -2.11 -12.24
CA VAL A 96 -1.77 -0.81 -12.89
C VAL A 96 -0.47 -0.36 -13.54
N TRP A 97 0.67 -0.64 -12.93
CA TRP A 97 1.98 -0.21 -13.44
C TRP A 97 2.74 -1.31 -14.18
N ASN A 98 2.18 -2.51 -14.29
CA ASN A 98 2.86 -3.71 -14.81
C ASN A 98 4.23 -3.91 -14.13
N TRP A 99 4.26 -3.69 -12.82
CA TRP A 99 5.46 -3.92 -12.03
C TRP A 99 5.62 -5.41 -11.78
N ASP A 100 6.44 -6.05 -12.60
CA ASP A 100 6.84 -7.44 -12.47
C ASP A 100 8.21 -7.51 -11.78
N GLU A 101 8.26 -8.28 -10.69
CA GLU A 101 9.44 -8.48 -9.84
C GLU A 101 10.08 -9.86 -10.07
#